data_AF-A0A7C5Q339-F1
#
_entry.id   AF-A0A7C5Q339-F1
#
_cell.length_a   1.000
_cell.length_b   1.000
_cell.length_c   1.000
_cell.angle_alpha   90.00
_cell.angle_beta   90.00
_cell.angle_gamma   90.00
#
_symmetry.space_group_name_H-M   'P 1'
#
loop_
_entity.id
_entity.type
_entity.pdbx_description
1 polymer ?
#
loop_
_entity_poly.entity_id
_entity_poly.type
_entity_poly.pdbx_seq_one_letter_code
_entity_poly.pdbx_strand_id
1 'polypeptide(L)'
;MMGKTQKIFNILSILVIVSMMAAPVLAQPLPASSTGIDAEVSPSSIPTNPAADAPADLLLPPAEQPNGNGKLQLEQVKADVDAGEAIYFVQLEAPSAVMYKGHVKGYTPRLSGKEAEAGMRDAFGKFNAKSSAAVDYMNYLKGVQKAFIAGMNQRLGRNVDVTYTFQASLNGFSAKMTAAEAAKVAKMDGVKYVNKGLDYHLDTDHGPEWLGAPGIWNGTATGGLPGTKGEGVIVGVIDTGIDPWNPSFLDVGGDGYDHTNPWGAGTYVGVCDSGDPSYDPTFPCNDKLIGAWGYSSVNGG
;
A
#
# COMPACT_ATOMS: atom_id res chain seq x y z
N MET A 1 -22.88 -31.24 -30.98
CA MET A 1 -23.99 -30.87 -30.05
C MET A 1 -23.33 -30.38 -28.78
N MET A 2 -23.29 -29.05 -28.63
CA MET A 2 -24.12 -28.31 -27.64
C MET A 2 -23.56 -28.56 -26.23
N GLY A 3 -22.79 -27.64 -25.66
CA GLY A 3 -23.19 -26.26 -25.31
C GLY A 3 -23.41 -26.25 -23.79
N LYS A 4 -23.28 -25.19 -23.00
CA LYS A 4 -23.07 -23.74 -23.10
C LYS A 4 -22.67 -23.32 -21.65
N THR A 5 -21.65 -22.49 -21.43
CA THR A 5 -21.76 -21.03 -21.14
C THR A 5 -22.37 -20.65 -19.78
N GLN A 6 -21.60 -19.92 -18.94
CA GLN A 6 -21.92 -18.71 -18.14
C GLN A 6 -20.67 -18.45 -17.23
N LYS A 7 -19.75 -17.48 -17.38
CA LYS A 7 -19.76 -16.01 -17.50
C LYS A 7 -20.37 -15.29 -16.27
N ILE A 8 -19.53 -14.55 -15.50
CA ILE A 8 -19.63 -13.08 -15.19
C ILE A 8 -19.06 -12.67 -13.80
N PHE A 9 -18.02 -11.81 -13.83
CA PHE A 9 -17.67 -10.62 -12.99
C PHE A 9 -17.50 -10.78 -11.45
N ASN A 10 -16.55 -10.16 -10.74
CA ASN A 10 -16.12 -8.76 -10.72
C ASN A 10 -14.72 -8.56 -10.08
N ILE A 11 -13.85 -7.79 -10.75
CA ILE A 11 -13.07 -6.61 -10.29
C ILE A 11 -12.13 -6.75 -9.08
N LEU A 12 -10.83 -6.51 -9.33
CA LEU A 12 -9.70 -6.30 -8.42
C LEU A 12 -9.11 -4.90 -8.69
N SER A 13 -8.81 -4.11 -7.65
CA SER A 13 -8.22 -2.75 -7.78
C SER A 13 -7.24 -2.42 -6.68
N ILE A 14 -5.97 -2.17 -7.01
CA ILE A 14 -4.99 -1.37 -6.28
C ILE A 14 -3.77 -1.20 -7.21
N LEU A 15 -3.44 0.09 -7.35
CA LEU A 15 -2.21 0.91 -7.33
C LEU A 15 -0.83 0.50 -7.87
N VAL A 16 -0.64 0.54 -9.18
CA VAL A 16 0.67 0.63 -9.86
C VAL A 16 1.19 2.10 -9.85
N ILE A 17 2.50 2.30 -9.95
CA ILE A 17 3.32 3.52 -10.10
C ILE A 17 4.25 3.16 -11.31
N VAL A 18 4.96 4.07 -11.96
CA VAL A 18 5.87 3.84 -13.12
C VAL A 18 6.88 5.02 -13.14
N SER A 19 8.04 5.02 -13.84
CA SER A 19 8.71 6.31 -14.24
C SER A 19 9.27 6.52 -15.63
N MET A 20 10.57 6.42 -15.93
CA MET A 20 11.41 6.78 -17.11
C MET A 20 12.09 8.14 -16.96
N MET A 21 13.36 8.22 -17.37
CA MET A 21 13.98 9.12 -18.38
C MET A 21 15.25 8.47 -19.05
N ALA A 22 15.83 8.87 -20.21
CA ALA A 22 15.42 9.42 -21.53
C ALA A 22 16.69 9.79 -22.36
N ALA A 23 16.67 9.62 -23.70
CA ALA A 23 17.45 10.39 -24.71
C ALA A 23 16.89 10.15 -26.16
N PRO A 24 17.10 11.05 -27.15
CA PRO A 24 16.13 11.31 -28.21
C PRO A 24 16.46 10.66 -29.57
N VAL A 25 15.43 10.21 -30.31
CA VAL A 25 15.52 9.90 -31.74
C VAL A 25 14.29 10.45 -32.48
N LEU A 26 14.55 11.19 -33.56
CA LEU A 26 13.55 11.70 -34.51
C LEU A 26 12.84 10.54 -35.21
N ALA A 27 11.50 10.48 -35.13
CA ALA A 27 10.68 9.58 -35.93
C ALA A 27 9.68 10.39 -36.79
N GLN A 28 9.63 10.08 -38.08
CA GLN A 28 8.73 10.64 -39.07
C GLN A 28 7.34 9.96 -39.00
N PRO A 29 6.24 10.64 -39.38
CA PRO A 29 4.90 10.08 -39.27
C PRO A 29 4.58 9.12 -40.42
N LEU A 30 4.00 7.96 -40.10
CA LEU A 30 3.30 7.08 -41.04
C LEU A 30 1.78 7.35 -40.97
N PRO A 31 1.05 7.17 -42.08
CA PRO A 31 -0.35 7.61 -42.19
C PRO A 31 -1.31 6.67 -41.46
N ALA A 32 -2.28 7.27 -40.76
CA ALA A 32 -3.42 6.56 -40.19
C ALA A 32 -4.42 6.17 -41.29
N SER A 33 -4.76 4.89 -41.36
CA SER A 33 -5.92 4.40 -42.10
C SER A 33 -7.11 4.32 -41.15
N SER A 34 -8.07 5.23 -41.32
CA SER A 34 -9.32 5.30 -40.56
C SER A 34 -10.45 4.54 -41.24
N THR A 35 -10.98 3.53 -40.56
CA THR A 35 -12.39 3.07 -40.62
C THR A 35 -12.66 2.51 -39.24
N GLY A 36 -13.52 3.02 -38.35
CA GLY A 36 -14.72 3.83 -38.47
C GLY A 36 -15.75 3.17 -37.55
N ILE A 37 -16.09 3.81 -36.43
CA ILE A 37 -17.41 3.74 -35.78
C ILE A 37 -17.56 5.02 -34.97
N ASP A 38 -18.35 5.94 -35.55
CA ASP A 38 -18.71 7.22 -34.96
C ASP A 38 -19.68 7.03 -33.78
N ALA A 39 -19.34 7.61 -32.65
CA ALA A 39 -20.30 8.07 -31.66
C ALA A 39 -19.89 9.50 -31.26
N GLU A 40 -20.45 10.49 -31.95
CA GLU A 40 -20.35 11.89 -31.56
C GLU A 40 -21.00 12.08 -30.18
N VAL A 41 -20.20 12.38 -29.16
CA VAL A 41 -20.68 13.06 -27.95
C VAL A 41 -20.26 14.52 -28.04
N SER A 42 -21.25 15.41 -27.96
CA SER A 42 -21.10 16.85 -28.13
C SER A 42 -20.13 17.47 -27.08
N PRO A 43 -19.27 18.45 -27.42
CA PRO A 43 -18.20 18.93 -26.54
C PRO A 43 -18.64 19.85 -25.39
N SER A 44 -19.95 20.08 -25.21
CA SER A 44 -20.45 21.17 -24.37
C SER A 44 -20.67 20.84 -22.89
N SER A 45 -20.15 19.72 -22.37
CA SER A 45 -20.40 19.30 -20.99
C SER A 45 -19.14 19.03 -20.16
N ILE A 46 -17.98 19.63 -20.50
CA ILE A 46 -16.79 19.55 -19.66
C ILE A 46 -16.91 20.59 -18.52
N PRO A 47 -16.98 20.18 -17.24
CA PRO A 47 -17.03 21.11 -16.12
C PRO A 47 -15.74 21.91 -16.02
N THR A 48 -15.86 23.23 -15.87
CA THR A 48 -14.71 24.15 -15.81
C THR A 48 -14.00 24.16 -14.44
N ASN A 49 -14.50 23.42 -13.45
CA ASN A 49 -13.90 23.31 -12.12
C ASN A 49 -14.12 21.91 -11.47
N PRO A 50 -13.23 20.92 -11.75
CA PRO A 50 -13.41 19.53 -11.33
C PRO A 50 -13.52 19.31 -9.82
N ALA A 51 -12.95 20.21 -9.01
CA ALA A 51 -12.95 20.09 -7.55
C ALA A 51 -14.24 20.63 -6.89
N ALA A 52 -14.97 21.53 -7.55
CA ALA A 52 -16.21 22.11 -7.02
C ALA A 52 -17.45 21.34 -7.48
N ASP A 53 -17.37 20.65 -8.62
CA ASP A 53 -18.47 19.90 -9.23
C ASP A 53 -18.35 18.38 -9.00
N ALA A 54 -17.42 17.93 -8.16
CA ALA A 54 -17.34 16.53 -7.77
C ALA A 54 -18.65 16.13 -7.07
N PRO A 55 -19.33 15.04 -7.49
CA PRO A 55 -20.50 14.54 -6.79
C PRO A 55 -20.13 14.27 -5.33
N ALA A 56 -21.03 14.62 -4.41
CA ALA A 56 -20.79 14.53 -2.97
C ALA A 56 -20.38 13.11 -2.49
N ASP A 57 -20.66 12.08 -3.29
CA ASP A 57 -20.28 10.69 -3.06
C ASP A 57 -18.77 10.40 -3.22
N LEU A 58 -17.99 11.32 -3.82
CA LEU A 58 -16.52 11.24 -3.88
C LEU A 58 -15.83 11.91 -2.68
N LEU A 59 -16.60 12.58 -1.82
CA LEU A 59 -16.11 13.08 -0.54
C LEU A 59 -16.40 12.02 0.51
N LEU A 60 -15.37 11.51 1.19
CA LEU A 60 -15.56 10.66 2.37
C LEU A 60 -16.55 11.36 3.31
N PRO A 61 -17.64 10.68 3.74
CA PRO A 61 -18.63 11.32 4.58
C PRO A 61 -17.97 11.81 5.89
N PRO A 62 -18.38 12.95 6.44
CA PRO A 62 -17.75 13.55 7.63
C PRO A 62 -17.70 12.65 8.87
N ALA A 63 -18.54 11.60 8.92
CA ALA A 63 -18.62 10.64 10.01
C ALA A 63 -17.48 9.58 10.01
N GLU A 64 -16.74 9.43 8.91
CA GLU A 64 -15.64 8.45 8.77
C GLU A 64 -14.25 9.07 8.90
N GLN A 65 -14.18 10.38 9.13
CA GLN A 65 -12.92 11.04 9.44
C GLN A 65 -12.52 10.71 10.90
N PRO A 66 -11.34 10.11 11.15
CA PRO A 66 -10.84 9.94 12.52
C PRO A 66 -10.66 11.34 13.13
N ASN A 67 -11.56 11.71 14.03
CA ASN A 67 -11.57 13.00 14.69
C ASN A 67 -10.40 13.12 15.69
N GLY A 68 -9.19 13.39 15.20
CA GLY A 68 -8.04 14.04 15.88
C GLY A 68 -7.47 13.43 17.16
N ASN A 69 -8.18 12.53 17.83
CA ASN A 69 -7.97 12.17 19.22
C ASN A 69 -7.71 10.65 19.37
N GLY A 70 -7.97 9.88 18.30
CA GLY A 70 -7.78 8.42 18.14
C GLY A 70 -8.20 7.53 19.32
N LYS A 71 -9.13 8.02 20.15
CA LYS A 71 -9.82 7.22 21.16
C LYS A 71 -11.11 6.71 20.54
N LEU A 72 -11.37 5.41 20.70
CA LEU A 72 -12.67 4.78 20.40
C LEU A 72 -13.80 5.62 21.01
N GLN A 73 -14.71 6.09 20.16
CA GLN A 73 -15.89 6.84 20.60
C GLN A 73 -16.90 5.89 21.26
N LEU A 74 -17.61 6.37 22.28
CA LEU A 74 -18.52 5.55 23.08
C LEU A 74 -19.70 5.03 22.25
N GLU A 75 -20.14 5.82 21.29
CA GLU A 75 -21.21 5.52 20.34
C GLU A 75 -20.80 4.39 19.39
N GLN A 76 -19.56 4.43 18.89
CA GLN A 76 -18.98 3.39 18.04
C GLN A 76 -18.82 2.08 18.82
N VAL A 77 -18.38 2.17 20.08
CA VAL A 77 -18.32 1.01 20.99
C VAL A 77 -19.70 0.35 21.15
N LYS A 78 -20.77 1.13 21.28
CA LYS A 78 -22.13 0.58 21.44
C LYS A 78 -22.61 -0.18 20.20
N ALA A 79 -22.43 0.38 19.01
CA ALA A 79 -22.79 -0.28 17.76
C ALA A 79 -22.00 -1.57 17.54
N ASP A 80 -20.72 -1.57 17.92
CA ASP A 80 -19.84 -2.73 17.74
C ASP A 80 -20.08 -3.86 18.76
N VAL A 81 -20.55 -3.55 19.97
CA VAL A 81 -20.94 -4.58 20.95
C VAL A 81 -22.00 -5.52 20.38
N ASP A 82 -22.95 -4.98 19.60
CA ASP A 82 -24.05 -5.76 19.03
C ASP A 82 -23.59 -6.65 17.85
N ALA A 83 -22.38 -6.42 17.31
CA ALA A 83 -21.81 -7.15 16.18
C ALA A 83 -20.83 -8.29 16.56
N GLY A 84 -20.44 -8.40 17.84
CA GLY A 84 -19.51 -9.43 18.31
C GLY A 84 -18.02 -9.04 18.25
N GLU A 85 -17.14 -10.00 17.93
CA GLU A 85 -15.71 -9.72 17.76
C GLU A 85 -15.42 -9.11 16.39
N ALA A 86 -14.53 -8.11 16.35
CA ALA A 86 -13.97 -7.54 15.13
C ALA A 86 -12.45 -7.39 15.25
N ILE A 87 -11.77 -7.12 14.15
CA ILE A 87 -10.34 -6.77 14.18
C ILE A 87 -10.23 -5.32 14.68
N TYR A 88 -9.40 -5.12 15.69
CA TYR A 88 -9.01 -3.78 16.17
C TYR A 88 -7.51 -3.60 16.04
N PHE A 89 -7.08 -2.43 15.59
CA PHE A 89 -5.71 -1.99 15.56
C PHE A 89 -5.39 -1.21 16.84
N VAL A 90 -4.42 -1.70 17.60
CA VAL A 90 -3.90 -1.06 18.81
C VAL A 90 -2.55 -0.43 18.48
N GLN A 91 -2.47 0.89 18.51
CA GLN A 91 -1.23 1.63 18.34
C GLN A 91 -0.64 1.99 19.71
N LEU A 92 0.65 1.72 19.90
CA LEU A 92 1.37 2.02 21.14
C LEU A 92 2.08 3.37 21.07
N GLU A 93 2.41 3.94 22.22
CA GLU A 93 2.99 5.28 22.35
C GLU A 93 4.41 5.39 21.81
N ALA A 94 5.24 4.35 21.97
CA ALA A 94 6.62 4.39 21.49
C ALA A 94 6.65 4.57 19.96
N PRO A 95 7.58 5.38 19.42
CA PRO A 95 7.64 5.64 17.99
C PRO A 95 7.92 4.36 17.20
N SER A 96 7.34 4.25 16.01
CA SER A 96 7.71 3.22 15.04
C SER A 96 9.15 3.40 14.57
N ALA A 97 9.73 2.38 13.91
CA ALA A 97 11.13 2.43 13.48
C ALA A 97 11.43 3.60 12.54
N VAL A 98 10.50 3.92 11.63
CA VAL A 98 10.64 5.06 10.71
C VAL A 98 10.64 6.40 11.47
N MET A 99 9.95 6.46 12.60
CA MET A 99 9.80 7.67 13.42
C MET A 99 10.81 7.77 14.56
N TYR A 100 11.71 6.80 14.70
CA TYR A 100 12.66 6.76 15.80
C TYR A 100 13.73 7.87 15.69
N LYS A 101 13.91 8.62 16.78
CA LYS A 101 14.85 9.76 16.89
C LYS A 101 16.00 9.48 17.86
N GLY A 102 16.33 8.21 18.06
CA GLY A 102 17.49 7.80 18.85
C GLY A 102 17.32 7.77 20.36
N HIS A 103 16.10 7.98 20.87
CA HIS A 103 15.80 7.88 22.29
C HIS A 103 14.37 7.38 22.52
N VAL A 104 14.23 6.35 23.35
CA VAL A 104 12.94 5.85 23.87
C VAL A 104 13.18 5.34 25.30
N LYS A 105 12.26 5.64 26.21
CA LYS A 105 12.33 5.18 27.60
C LYS A 105 12.40 3.65 27.66
N GLY A 106 13.40 3.11 28.36
CA GLY A 106 13.58 1.67 28.52
C GLY A 106 14.26 0.96 27.34
N TYR A 107 14.71 1.70 26.33
CA TYR A 107 15.57 1.19 25.26
C TYR A 107 16.97 1.79 25.38
N THR A 108 17.99 0.94 25.48
CA THR A 108 19.39 1.34 25.41
C THR A 108 19.97 0.86 24.07
N PRO A 109 19.93 1.70 23.01
CA PRO A 109 20.45 1.33 21.71
C PRO A 109 21.98 1.23 21.70
N ARG A 110 22.56 0.51 20.74
CA ARG A 110 24.03 0.50 20.50
C ARG A 110 24.56 1.86 20.06
N LEU A 111 23.75 2.61 19.32
CA LEU A 111 24.00 3.98 18.85
C LEU A 111 23.04 4.91 19.58
N SER A 112 23.44 6.12 19.96
CA SER A 112 22.57 7.04 20.73
C SER A 112 22.24 8.31 19.98
N GLY A 113 21.07 8.90 20.27
CA GLY A 113 20.67 10.20 19.70
C GLY A 113 20.71 10.22 18.17
N LYS A 114 21.37 11.23 17.60
CA LYS A 114 21.45 11.42 16.14
C LYS A 114 22.13 10.26 15.40
N GLU A 115 23.06 9.57 16.04
CA GLU A 115 23.77 8.43 15.43
C GLU A 115 22.84 7.23 15.25
N ALA A 116 21.92 7.03 16.18
CA ALA A 116 20.93 5.97 16.10
C ALA A 116 19.90 6.22 14.99
N GLU A 117 19.47 7.48 14.84
CA GLU A 117 18.59 7.89 13.74
C GLU A 117 19.31 7.76 12.39
N ALA A 118 20.55 8.24 12.29
CA ALA A 118 21.36 8.12 11.08
C ALA A 118 21.65 6.66 10.73
N GLY A 119 21.89 5.80 11.72
CA GLY A 119 22.13 4.37 11.54
C GLY A 119 20.92 3.59 10.99
N MET A 120 19.72 4.17 11.02
CA MET A 120 18.51 3.58 10.41
C MET A 120 18.26 4.07 8.98
N ARG A 121 19.13 4.94 8.43
CA ARG A 121 18.94 5.53 7.11
C ARG A 121 19.99 5.03 6.11
N ASP A 122 19.63 4.98 4.84
CA ASP A 122 20.58 4.75 3.75
C ASP A 122 21.34 6.05 3.38
N ALA A 123 22.21 5.97 2.37
CA ALA A 123 22.99 7.11 1.88
C ALA A 123 22.12 8.27 1.35
N PHE A 124 20.85 8.00 1.03
CA PHE A 124 19.88 8.98 0.53
C PHE A 124 18.94 9.49 1.64
N GLY A 125 19.17 9.09 2.89
CA GLY A 125 18.36 9.48 4.05
C GLY A 125 17.04 8.71 4.18
N LYS A 126 16.78 7.71 3.32
CA LYS A 126 15.57 6.87 3.37
C LYS A 126 15.71 5.82 4.46
N PHE A 127 14.59 5.39 5.05
CA PHE A 127 14.62 4.34 6.06
C PHE A 127 15.13 3.02 5.47
N ASN A 128 16.14 2.44 6.11
CA ASN A 128 16.72 1.16 5.75
C ASN A 128 16.32 0.11 6.79
N ALA A 129 15.25 -0.64 6.49
CA ALA A 129 14.75 -1.70 7.37
C ALA A 129 15.77 -2.82 7.63
N LYS A 130 16.78 -2.98 6.75
CA LYS A 130 17.83 -4.00 6.85
C LYS A 130 19.03 -3.53 7.66
N SER A 131 19.10 -2.26 8.07
CA SER A 131 20.23 -1.79 8.87
C SER A 131 20.24 -2.44 10.25
N SER A 132 21.43 -2.68 10.82
CA SER A 132 21.56 -3.29 12.15
C SER A 132 20.82 -2.48 13.22
N ALA A 133 20.88 -1.15 13.15
CA ALA A 133 20.15 -0.26 14.06
C ALA A 133 18.63 -0.44 13.93
N ALA A 134 18.10 -0.50 12.70
CA ALA A 134 16.67 -0.69 12.47
C ALA A 134 16.20 -2.06 12.98
N VAL A 135 16.96 -3.12 12.68
CA VAL A 135 16.69 -4.48 13.16
C VAL A 135 16.71 -4.57 14.69
N ASP A 136 17.72 -3.99 15.34
CA ASP A 136 17.83 -3.96 16.80
C ASP A 136 16.62 -3.25 17.44
N TYR A 137 16.18 -2.12 16.89
CA TYR A 137 15.04 -1.38 17.43
C TYR A 137 13.71 -2.08 17.17
N MET A 138 13.50 -2.65 15.97
CA MET A 138 12.30 -3.45 15.69
C MET A 138 12.22 -4.68 16.60
N ASN A 139 13.34 -5.31 16.94
CA ASN A 139 13.39 -6.41 17.91
C ASN A 139 13.05 -5.95 19.34
N TYR A 140 13.52 -4.78 19.74
CA TYR A 140 13.09 -4.16 20.99
C TYR A 140 11.57 -3.92 21.02
N LEU A 141 11.01 -3.32 19.96
CA LEU A 141 9.56 -3.09 19.85
C LEU A 141 8.76 -4.39 19.96
N LYS A 142 9.20 -5.48 19.30
CA LYS A 142 8.59 -6.81 19.44
C LYS A 142 8.56 -7.29 20.90
N GLY A 143 9.64 -7.07 21.64
CA GLY A 143 9.71 -7.40 23.08
C GLY A 143 8.69 -6.61 23.90
N VAL A 144 8.62 -5.29 23.68
CA VAL A 144 7.64 -4.40 24.33
C VAL A 144 6.21 -4.82 24.00
N GLN A 145 5.91 -5.09 22.73
CA GLN A 145 4.60 -5.54 22.27
C GLN A 145 4.20 -6.86 22.90
N LYS A 146 5.12 -7.84 22.98
CA LYS A 146 4.86 -9.13 23.62
C LYS A 146 4.50 -8.96 25.10
N ALA A 147 5.21 -8.09 25.83
CA ALA A 147 4.92 -7.79 27.22
C ALA A 147 3.55 -7.09 27.38
N PHE A 148 3.26 -6.12 26.50
CA PHE A 148 1.96 -5.44 26.49
C PHE A 148 0.81 -6.42 26.24
N ILE A 149 0.92 -7.28 25.22
CA ILE A 149 -0.09 -8.29 24.88
C ILE A 149 -0.32 -9.26 26.05
N ALA A 150 0.74 -9.67 26.76
CA ALA A 150 0.60 -10.50 27.96
C ALA A 150 -0.20 -9.78 29.07
N GLY A 151 0.09 -8.50 29.34
CA GLY A 151 -0.66 -7.69 30.29
C GLY A 151 -2.11 -7.44 29.86
N MET A 152 -2.34 -7.27 28.57
CA MET A 152 -3.67 -7.16 27.98
C MET A 152 -4.48 -8.44 28.21
N ASN A 153 -3.90 -9.60 27.92
CA ASN A 153 -4.56 -10.89 28.13
C ASN A 153 -4.94 -11.10 29.60
N GLN A 154 -4.05 -10.74 30.54
CA GLN A 154 -4.36 -10.75 31.98
C GLN A 154 -5.51 -9.81 32.33
N ARG A 155 -5.51 -8.58 31.79
CA ARG A 155 -6.54 -7.57 32.05
C ARG A 155 -7.92 -8.00 31.55
N LEU A 156 -7.96 -8.71 30.42
CA LEU A 156 -9.19 -9.19 29.80
C LEU A 156 -9.63 -10.56 30.33
N GLY A 157 -8.73 -11.32 30.97
CA GLY A 157 -9.02 -12.65 31.51
C GLY A 157 -9.06 -13.75 30.44
N ARG A 158 -8.47 -13.53 29.27
CA ARG A 158 -8.38 -14.50 28.17
C ARG A 158 -7.19 -14.21 27.28
N ASN A 159 -6.81 -15.19 26.45
CA ASN A 159 -5.85 -14.97 25.38
C ASN A 159 -6.59 -14.40 24.16
N VAL A 160 -6.24 -13.18 23.77
CA VAL A 160 -6.77 -12.53 22.56
C VAL A 160 -6.05 -13.05 21.32
N ASP A 161 -6.78 -13.29 20.24
CA ASP A 161 -6.22 -13.63 18.93
C ASP A 161 -5.56 -12.39 18.31
N VAL A 162 -4.23 -12.32 18.40
CA VAL A 162 -3.43 -11.26 17.77
C VAL A 162 -3.10 -11.68 16.35
N THR A 163 -3.68 -10.99 15.37
CA THR A 163 -3.58 -11.35 13.95
C THR A 163 -2.31 -10.84 13.30
N TYR A 164 -1.76 -9.70 13.76
CA TYR A 164 -0.52 -9.14 13.22
C TYR A 164 0.17 -8.20 14.21
N THR A 165 1.49 -8.01 14.07
CA THR A 165 2.27 -7.01 14.82
C THR A 165 3.08 -6.15 13.86
N PHE A 166 3.06 -4.82 14.05
CA PHE A 166 3.71 -3.85 13.17
C PHE A 166 4.79 -3.10 13.96
N GLN A 167 5.96 -2.89 13.37
CA GLN A 167 7.06 -2.13 14.00
C GLN A 167 7.63 -1.02 13.12
N ALA A 168 7.57 -1.17 11.79
CA ALA A 168 8.27 -0.29 10.86
C ALA A 168 7.58 1.08 10.71
N SER A 169 6.43 1.12 10.03
CA SER A 169 5.67 2.35 9.78
C SER A 169 4.76 2.70 10.96
N LEU A 170 4.19 1.70 11.61
CA LEU A 170 3.41 1.80 12.83
C LEU A 170 4.03 0.92 13.91
N ASN A 171 3.90 1.34 15.17
CA ASN A 171 4.22 0.51 16.33
C ASN A 171 2.91 0.07 16.99
N GLY A 172 2.59 -1.21 16.88
CA GLY A 172 1.32 -1.72 17.39
C GLY A 172 1.05 -3.15 16.95
N PHE A 173 -0.21 -3.55 17.09
CA PHE A 173 -0.70 -4.87 16.69
C PHE A 173 -2.18 -4.81 16.35
N SER A 174 -2.65 -5.80 15.59
CA SER A 174 -4.07 -6.02 15.34
C SER A 174 -4.53 -7.26 16.09
N ALA A 175 -5.75 -7.22 16.64
CA ALA A 175 -6.29 -8.32 17.43
C ALA A 175 -7.82 -8.41 17.32
N LYS A 176 -8.36 -9.62 17.40
CA LYS A 176 -9.82 -9.84 17.46
C LYS A 176 -10.33 -9.60 18.86
N MET A 177 -11.17 -8.57 19.02
CA MET A 177 -11.72 -8.17 20.30
C MET A 177 -13.19 -7.79 20.13
N THR A 178 -13.96 -7.90 21.22
CA THR A 178 -15.23 -7.18 21.32
C THR A 178 -14.97 -5.69 21.54
N ALA A 179 -15.94 -4.86 21.21
CA ALA A 179 -15.84 -3.42 21.45
C ALA A 179 -15.63 -3.06 22.93
N ALA A 180 -16.25 -3.82 23.84
CA ALA A 180 -16.08 -3.66 25.28
C ALA A 180 -14.64 -3.97 25.73
N GLU A 181 -13.99 -4.95 25.12
CA GLU A 181 -12.59 -5.26 25.38
C GLU A 181 -11.67 -4.21 24.77
N ALA A 182 -11.90 -3.80 23.52
CA ALA A 182 -11.16 -2.72 22.88
C ALA A 182 -11.22 -1.42 23.69
N ALA A 183 -12.38 -1.08 24.27
CA ALA A 183 -12.55 0.06 25.16
C ALA A 183 -11.80 -0.08 26.51
N LYS A 184 -11.58 -1.30 27.01
CA LYS A 184 -10.71 -1.56 28.17
C LYS A 184 -9.24 -1.40 27.78
N VAL A 185 -8.83 -1.91 26.63
CA VAL A 185 -7.46 -1.81 26.11
C VAL A 185 -7.08 -0.37 25.83
N ALA A 186 -8.00 0.44 25.28
CA ALA A 186 -7.79 1.87 25.03
C ALA A 186 -7.48 2.70 26.29
N LYS A 187 -7.71 2.15 27.48
CA LYS A 187 -7.41 2.78 28.78
C LYS A 187 -6.13 2.23 29.44
N MET A 188 -5.44 1.28 28.80
CA MET A 188 -4.19 0.75 29.32
C MET A 188 -3.03 1.72 29.05
N ASP A 189 -2.10 1.80 30.00
CA ASP A 189 -0.89 2.61 29.87
C ASP A 189 -0.07 2.18 28.64
N GLY A 190 0.46 3.17 27.91
CA GLY A 190 1.25 2.92 26.70
C GLY A 190 0.43 2.72 25.43
N VAL A 191 -0.91 2.79 25.49
CA VAL A 191 -1.77 2.82 24.30
C VAL A 191 -1.96 4.25 23.83
N LYS A 192 -1.59 4.48 22.56
CA LYS A 192 -1.83 5.74 21.88
C LYS A 192 -3.26 5.80 21.35
N TYR A 193 -3.63 4.80 20.54
CA TYR A 193 -4.92 4.73 19.86
C TYR A 193 -5.41 3.29 19.75
N VAL A 194 -6.73 3.11 19.71
CA VAL A 194 -7.37 1.84 19.33
C VAL A 194 -8.45 2.16 18.32
N ASN A 195 -8.38 1.56 17.14
CA ASN A 195 -9.33 1.75 16.06
C ASN A 195 -9.87 0.41 15.59
N LYS A 196 -11.17 0.35 15.28
CA LYS A 196 -11.73 -0.82 14.59
C LYS A 196 -11.18 -0.87 13.16
N GLY A 197 -10.87 -2.07 12.68
CA GLY A 197 -10.56 -2.31 11.28
C GLY A 197 -11.79 -2.03 10.42
N LEU A 198 -11.58 -1.37 9.30
CA LEU A 198 -12.60 -1.11 8.30
C LEU A 198 -12.30 -1.96 7.08
N ASP A 199 -13.35 -2.55 6.53
CA ASP A 199 -13.30 -3.16 5.21
C ASP A 199 -13.49 -2.04 4.19
N TYR A 200 -12.56 -1.92 3.26
CA TYR A 200 -12.66 -0.98 2.13
C TYR A 200 -13.14 -1.73 0.90
N HIS A 201 -13.91 -1.04 0.06
CA HIS A 201 -14.38 -1.55 -1.20
C HIS A 201 -13.57 -0.96 -2.36
N LEU A 202 -13.65 -1.62 -3.52
CA LEU A 202 -12.97 -1.16 -4.72
C LEU A 202 -13.80 -0.04 -5.34
N ASP A 203 -13.21 1.15 -5.41
CA ASP A 203 -13.96 2.39 -5.72
C ASP A 203 -13.95 2.76 -7.22
N THR A 204 -13.19 2.07 -8.08
CA THR A 204 -13.10 2.45 -9.51
C THR A 204 -12.70 1.32 -10.46
N ASP A 205 -13.26 1.38 -11.67
CA ASP A 205 -12.92 0.60 -12.86
C ASP A 205 -12.50 1.47 -14.08
N HIS A 206 -12.60 2.81 -13.96
CA HIS A 206 -12.29 3.78 -15.02
C HIS A 206 -11.54 5.01 -14.47
N GLY A 207 -10.32 5.26 -14.93
CA GLY A 207 -9.45 6.31 -14.39
C GLY A 207 -8.66 7.11 -15.44
N PRO A 208 -7.98 6.49 -16.43
CA PRO A 208 -7.07 7.21 -17.30
C PRO A 208 -7.69 8.37 -18.08
N GLU A 209 -8.87 8.16 -18.67
CA GLU A 209 -9.58 9.19 -19.43
C GLU A 209 -10.01 10.37 -18.55
N TRP A 210 -10.52 10.08 -17.34
CA TRP A 210 -11.03 11.09 -16.41
C TRP A 210 -9.91 11.96 -15.86
N LEU A 211 -8.72 11.37 -15.67
CA LEU A 211 -7.52 12.07 -15.20
C LEU A 211 -6.73 12.73 -16.35
N GLY A 212 -7.21 12.66 -17.59
CA GLY A 212 -6.55 13.26 -18.75
C GLY A 212 -5.24 12.57 -19.14
N ALA A 213 -5.03 11.32 -18.72
CA ALA A 213 -3.81 10.54 -19.01
C ALA A 213 -3.50 10.43 -20.51
N PRO A 214 -4.47 10.31 -21.45
CA PRO A 214 -4.16 10.31 -22.88
C PRO A 214 -3.37 11.54 -23.34
N GLY A 215 -3.65 12.72 -22.75
CA GLY A 215 -2.92 13.94 -23.04
C GLY A 215 -1.48 13.92 -22.52
N ILE A 216 -1.23 13.23 -21.41
CA ILE A 216 0.12 13.01 -20.88
C ILE A 216 0.88 12.03 -21.79
N TRP A 217 0.26 10.91 -22.16
CA TRP A 217 0.89 9.86 -22.97
C TRP A 217 1.26 10.34 -24.38
N ASN A 218 0.42 11.16 -25.01
CA ASN A 218 0.69 11.70 -26.34
C ASN A 218 1.48 13.03 -26.32
N GLY A 219 1.86 13.52 -25.13
CA GLY A 219 2.67 14.73 -24.97
C GLY A 219 1.91 16.06 -25.04
N THR A 220 0.60 16.06 -25.31
CA THR A 220 -0.18 17.31 -25.48
C THR A 220 -0.49 18.03 -24.17
N ALA A 221 -0.39 17.34 -23.02
CA ALA A 221 -0.70 17.88 -21.69
C ALA A 221 0.50 17.83 -20.71
N THR A 222 1.74 17.73 -21.18
CA THR A 222 2.92 17.60 -20.30
C THR A 222 3.51 18.94 -19.83
N GLY A 223 2.94 20.08 -20.27
CA GLY A 223 3.50 21.40 -19.97
C GLY A 223 4.90 21.63 -20.58
N GLY A 224 5.23 20.90 -21.65
CA GLY A 224 6.54 20.95 -22.31
C GLY A 224 7.61 20.05 -21.69
N LEU A 225 7.25 19.21 -20.71
CA LEU A 225 8.15 18.18 -20.19
C LEU A 225 8.41 17.11 -21.25
N PRO A 226 9.64 16.56 -21.31
CA PRO A 226 9.98 15.46 -22.21
C PRO A 226 9.17 14.20 -21.84
N GLY A 227 8.91 13.35 -22.83
CA GLY A 227 8.19 12.10 -22.64
C GLY A 227 9.00 11.01 -21.93
N THR A 228 8.30 10.18 -21.14
CA THR A 228 8.84 9.05 -20.34
C THR A 228 7.86 7.84 -20.39
N LYS A 229 8.27 6.62 -20.00
CA LYS A 229 7.60 5.29 -19.88
C LYS A 229 7.82 4.40 -18.60
N GLY A 230 8.74 4.61 -17.65
CA GLY A 230 9.29 3.57 -16.74
C GLY A 230 10.60 3.78 -15.93
N GLU A 231 11.79 3.98 -16.54
CA GLU A 231 13.11 4.25 -15.89
C GLU A 231 13.13 5.04 -14.54
N GLY A 232 13.74 4.41 -13.53
CA GLY A 232 14.18 5.09 -12.30
C GLY A 232 13.13 5.23 -11.20
N VAL A 233 11.86 4.90 -11.44
CA VAL A 233 10.85 4.83 -10.36
C VAL A 233 10.33 3.43 -10.21
N ILE A 234 10.20 3.10 -8.94
CA ILE A 234 9.65 1.86 -8.43
C ILE A 234 8.33 2.15 -7.78
N VAL A 235 7.56 1.07 -7.74
CA VAL A 235 6.15 1.10 -7.82
C VAL A 235 5.58 0.12 -6.84
N GLY A 236 4.93 0.64 -5.80
CA GLY A 236 4.30 -0.17 -4.79
C GLY A 236 2.82 -0.27 -5.02
N VAL A 237 2.34 -1.49 -5.18
CA VAL A 237 0.95 -1.83 -5.45
C VAL A 237 0.39 -2.71 -4.36
N ILE A 238 -0.53 -2.17 -3.56
CA ILE A 238 -1.10 -2.89 -2.41
C ILE A 238 -2.44 -3.49 -2.79
N ASP A 239 -2.48 -4.40 -3.77
CA ASP A 239 -3.72 -4.96 -4.32
C ASP A 239 -4.26 -6.23 -3.70
N THR A 240 -5.52 -6.45 -4.00
CA THR A 240 -6.15 -7.75 -4.19
C THR A 240 -5.33 -8.72 -5.07
N GLY A 241 -4.42 -8.27 -5.93
CA GLY A 241 -3.48 -9.15 -6.63
C GLY A 241 -2.93 -8.61 -7.95
N ILE A 242 -2.33 -9.49 -8.74
CA ILE A 242 -1.78 -9.22 -10.07
C ILE A 242 -1.98 -10.45 -10.95
N ASP A 243 -2.24 -10.26 -12.25
CA ASP A 243 -2.00 -11.29 -13.27
C ASP A 243 -0.60 -11.07 -13.86
N PRO A 244 0.44 -11.75 -13.34
CA PRO A 244 1.81 -11.45 -13.72
C PRO A 244 2.17 -11.96 -15.12
N TRP A 245 1.31 -12.78 -15.75
CA TRP A 245 1.49 -13.25 -17.13
C TRP A 245 0.85 -12.33 -18.17
N ASN A 246 0.17 -11.26 -17.74
CA ASN A 246 -0.39 -10.29 -18.67
C ASN A 246 0.73 -9.67 -19.53
N PRO A 247 0.54 -9.51 -20.86
CA PRO A 247 1.54 -8.89 -21.74
C PRO A 247 2.00 -7.49 -21.31
N SER A 248 1.17 -6.77 -20.53
CA SER A 248 1.53 -5.46 -19.98
C SER A 248 2.71 -5.51 -19.00
N PHE A 249 3.03 -6.70 -18.46
CA PHE A 249 4.14 -6.92 -17.53
C PHE A 249 5.39 -7.54 -18.19
N LEU A 250 5.39 -7.68 -19.52
CA LEU A 250 6.60 -8.08 -20.22
C LEU A 250 7.71 -7.06 -20.02
N ASP A 251 8.92 -7.60 -19.98
CA ASP A 251 10.17 -6.84 -19.92
C ASP A 251 10.32 -5.92 -21.14
N VAL A 252 10.12 -6.49 -22.33
CA VAL A 252 9.99 -5.72 -23.57
C VAL A 252 8.51 -5.51 -23.83
N GLY A 253 8.07 -4.25 -23.73
CA GLY A 253 6.69 -3.85 -23.96
C GLY A 253 6.23 -4.07 -25.41
N GLY A 254 4.92 -4.00 -25.64
CA GLY A 254 4.35 -4.07 -26.98
C GLY A 254 4.76 -2.92 -27.91
N ASP A 255 5.29 -1.83 -27.33
CA ASP A 255 5.92 -0.70 -28.02
C ASP A 255 7.42 -0.91 -28.32
N GLY A 256 7.97 -2.08 -27.98
CA GLY A 256 9.38 -2.43 -28.15
C GLY A 256 10.30 -1.83 -27.09
N TYR A 257 9.76 -1.21 -26.04
CA TYR A 257 10.56 -0.63 -24.97
C TYR A 257 11.02 -1.70 -23.99
N ASP A 258 12.34 -1.80 -23.80
CA ASP A 258 13.01 -2.69 -22.86
C ASP A 258 13.16 -2.00 -21.49
N HIS A 259 12.52 -2.55 -20.46
CA HIS A 259 12.52 -1.94 -19.13
C HIS A 259 13.85 -2.22 -18.42
N THR A 260 14.17 -1.43 -17.40
CA THR A 260 15.37 -1.66 -16.59
C THR A 260 15.00 -1.60 -15.12
N ASN A 261 15.35 -2.66 -14.38
CA ASN A 261 15.14 -2.72 -12.94
C ASN A 261 15.93 -1.60 -12.24
N PRO A 262 15.26 -0.65 -11.56
CA PRO A 262 15.96 0.48 -10.93
C PRO A 262 16.82 0.08 -9.71
N TRP A 263 16.65 -1.13 -9.16
CA TRP A 263 17.55 -1.69 -8.14
C TRP A 263 18.80 -2.34 -8.74
N GLY A 264 18.87 -2.47 -10.06
CA GLY A 264 19.94 -3.13 -10.79
C GLY A 264 19.58 -4.56 -11.19
N ALA A 265 20.19 -5.01 -12.30
CA ALA A 265 19.95 -6.34 -12.86
C ALA A 265 20.13 -7.44 -11.80
N GLY A 266 19.14 -8.34 -11.71
CA GLY A 266 19.15 -9.44 -10.74
C GLY A 266 18.81 -9.06 -9.30
N THR A 267 18.52 -7.78 -9.01
CA THR A 267 18.15 -7.34 -7.65
C THR A 267 16.64 -7.31 -7.50
N TYR A 268 16.12 -8.32 -6.82
CA TYR A 268 14.70 -8.53 -6.64
C TYR A 268 14.29 -8.48 -5.16
N VAL A 269 12.98 -8.48 -4.90
CA VAL A 269 12.41 -8.53 -3.55
C VAL A 269 11.18 -9.43 -3.49
N GLY A 270 10.84 -9.92 -2.29
CA GLY A 270 9.64 -10.74 -2.08
C GLY A 270 9.69 -12.03 -2.89
N VAL A 271 8.60 -12.41 -3.56
CA VAL A 271 8.52 -13.66 -4.33
C VAL A 271 9.55 -13.76 -5.47
N CYS A 272 10.13 -12.62 -5.89
CA CYS A 272 11.14 -12.56 -6.94
C CYS A 272 12.57 -12.74 -6.43
N ASP A 273 12.80 -12.67 -5.10
CA ASP A 273 14.13 -12.77 -4.49
C ASP A 273 14.40 -14.20 -4.02
N SER A 274 15.35 -14.89 -4.66
CA SER A 274 15.78 -16.24 -4.26
C SER A 274 16.28 -16.38 -2.81
N GLY A 275 16.60 -15.26 -2.15
CA GLY A 275 16.96 -15.21 -0.74
C GLY A 275 15.78 -14.99 0.23
N ASP A 276 14.58 -14.70 -0.28
CA ASP A 276 13.38 -14.46 0.53
C ASP A 276 12.63 -15.78 0.81
N PRO A 277 12.10 -15.98 2.04
CA PRO A 277 11.28 -17.15 2.36
C PRO A 277 10.04 -17.34 1.48
N SER A 278 9.58 -16.27 0.82
CA SER A 278 8.40 -16.25 -0.04
C SER A 278 8.75 -16.50 -1.52
N TYR A 279 10.02 -16.78 -1.84
CA TYR A 279 10.48 -16.96 -3.22
C TYR A 279 9.64 -18.00 -3.99
N ASP A 280 9.17 -17.61 -5.17
CA ASP A 280 8.50 -18.50 -6.10
C ASP A 280 9.20 -18.43 -7.48
N PRO A 281 9.96 -19.48 -7.87
CA PRO A 281 10.66 -19.50 -9.15
C PRO A 281 9.70 -19.57 -10.36
N THR A 282 8.40 -19.78 -10.14
CA THR A 282 7.39 -19.81 -11.21
C THR A 282 6.73 -18.45 -11.45
N PHE A 283 6.91 -17.49 -10.54
CA PHE A 283 6.43 -16.13 -10.73
C PHE A 283 7.30 -15.43 -11.80
N PRO A 284 6.72 -14.83 -12.85
CA PRO A 284 7.46 -14.35 -14.03
C PRO A 284 8.13 -12.98 -13.80
N CYS A 285 9.00 -12.90 -12.81
CA CYS A 285 9.77 -11.70 -12.49
C CYS A 285 10.73 -11.34 -13.63
N ASN A 286 10.87 -10.05 -13.89
CA ASN A 286 11.72 -9.48 -14.95
C ASN A 286 12.10 -8.03 -14.59
N ASP A 287 12.70 -7.27 -15.51
CA ASP A 287 13.14 -5.91 -15.22
C ASP A 287 11.99 -4.87 -15.11
N LYS A 288 10.74 -5.30 -15.34
CA LYS A 288 9.50 -4.57 -15.03
C LYS A 288 8.82 -5.09 -13.75
N LEU A 289 8.63 -6.40 -13.61
CA LEU A 289 8.12 -7.05 -12.40
C LEU A 289 9.26 -7.47 -11.48
N ILE A 290 9.66 -6.53 -10.62
CA ILE A 290 10.87 -6.65 -9.79
C ILE A 290 10.59 -7.14 -8.35
N GLY A 291 9.33 -7.40 -8.01
CA GLY A 291 8.94 -7.92 -6.71
C GLY A 291 7.43 -7.99 -6.50
N ALA A 292 6.99 -8.94 -5.67
CA ALA A 292 5.62 -9.04 -5.19
C ALA A 292 5.58 -9.70 -3.80
N TRP A 293 4.48 -9.49 -3.08
CA TRP A 293 4.23 -10.11 -1.77
C TRP A 293 2.78 -10.56 -1.70
N GLY A 294 2.54 -11.68 -1.02
CA GLY A 294 1.21 -12.19 -0.69
C GLY A 294 1.07 -12.41 0.82
N TYR A 295 -0.16 -12.35 1.32
CA TYR A 295 -0.48 -12.76 2.68
C TYR A 295 -0.83 -14.25 2.71
N SER A 296 -0.30 -15.00 3.68
CA SER A 296 -0.49 -16.47 3.80
C SER A 296 -1.93 -16.92 4.08
N SER A 297 -2.84 -16.01 4.45
CA SER A 297 -4.28 -16.28 4.49
C SER A 297 -4.95 -16.29 3.11
N VAL A 298 -4.19 -15.94 2.06
CA VAL A 298 -4.61 -15.85 0.65
C VAL A 298 -3.87 -16.92 -0.16
N ASN A 299 -3.70 -18.12 0.41
CA ASN A 299 -3.26 -19.29 -0.34
C ASN A 299 -4.43 -19.77 -1.23
N GLY A 300 -4.71 -19.02 -2.30
CA GLY A 300 -5.78 -19.29 -3.25
C GLY A 300 -5.47 -18.90 -4.70
N GLY A 301 -4.35 -18.23 -4.95
CA GLY A 301 -3.96 -17.73 -6.27
C GLY A 301 -4.36 -16.28 -6.48
#